data_AF-A0A1E7EWW6-F1
#
_entry.id   AF-A0A1E7EWW6-F1
#
_cell.length_a   1.000
_cell.length_b   1.000
_cell.length_c   1.000
_cell.angle_alpha   90.00
_cell.angle_beta   90.00
_cell.angle_gamma   90.00
#
_symmetry.space_group_name_H-M   'P 1'
#
loop_
_entity.id
_entity.type
_entity.pdbx_description
1 polymer ?
#
loop_
_entity_poly.entity_id
_entity_poly.type
_entity_poly.pdbx_seq_one_letter_code
_entity_poly.pdbx_strand_id
1 'polypeptide(L)'
;MADGNDRYMFNGCCCYYNACECNMMNFDVCCRYEQTVCCLSNDCCLSFTAETLGCGLTGDKDKNPDEYCKVGCVCCDLGLVKPIACYKGTSTSLCYYEVISCPLSEDHLNECVCACCFVQCCPTCGVCIAPPPCPALDKLRANSDAEIEALTMDRGDGDGDKKPAAKEAEETAAAPVEEAKQPTVE
;
A
#
# COMPACT_ATOMS: atom_id res chain seq x y z
N MET A 1 -17.82 -12.49 24.22
CA MET A 1 -18.61 -11.47 23.49
C MET A 1 -17.61 -10.70 22.67
N ALA A 2 -17.42 -11.09 21.41
CA ALA A 2 -16.68 -10.30 20.45
C ALA A 2 -17.75 -9.48 19.71
N ASP A 3 -18.04 -8.28 20.23
CA ASP A 3 -18.64 -7.26 19.38
C ASP A 3 -17.66 -7.06 18.22
N GLY A 4 -18.11 -7.16 16.97
CA GLY A 4 -17.31 -7.27 15.75
C GLY A 4 -16.39 -6.09 15.44
N ASN A 5 -15.49 -5.78 16.37
CA ASN A 5 -14.52 -4.71 16.37
C ASN A 5 -13.23 -5.29 16.98
N ASP A 6 -12.65 -6.29 16.29
CA ASP A 6 -11.38 -6.95 16.66
C ASP A 6 -10.18 -6.07 16.31
N ARG A 7 -10.28 -4.80 16.73
CA ARG A 7 -9.33 -3.74 16.48
C ARG A 7 -8.75 -3.33 17.83
N TYR A 8 -7.44 -3.33 17.93
CA TYR A 8 -6.75 -3.05 19.19
C TYR A 8 -5.70 -1.97 19.01
N MET A 9 -5.79 -0.91 19.81
CA MET A 9 -4.77 0.12 19.83
C MET A 9 -3.48 -0.42 20.46
N PHE A 10 -2.35 -0.23 19.78
CA PHE A 10 -1.03 -0.65 20.25
C PHE A 10 -0.27 0.51 20.92
N ASN A 11 -0.24 1.67 20.27
CA ASN A 11 0.49 2.85 20.72
C ASN A 11 -0.24 4.12 20.24
N GLY A 12 -0.07 5.25 20.92
CA GLY A 12 -0.59 6.54 20.45
C GLY A 12 -0.18 7.69 21.33
N CYS A 13 -0.03 8.87 20.74
CA CYS A 13 0.29 10.09 21.49
C CYS A 13 -0.32 11.33 20.81
N CYS A 14 -1.20 12.00 21.55
CA CYS A 14 -1.94 13.20 21.22
C CYS A 14 -2.69 13.14 19.89
N CYS A 15 -1.97 13.33 18.80
CA CYS A 15 -2.47 13.45 17.45
C CYS A 15 -2.24 12.20 16.60
N TYR A 16 -1.68 11.13 17.15
CA TYR A 16 -1.48 9.89 16.41
C TYR A 16 -1.83 8.64 17.21
N TYR A 17 -2.20 7.57 16.51
CA TYR A 17 -2.22 6.22 17.07
C TYR A 17 -1.84 5.16 16.04
N ASN A 18 -1.42 4.03 16.57
CA ASN A 18 -1.09 2.79 15.89
C ASN A 18 -1.99 1.71 16.47
N ALA A 19 -2.60 0.91 15.60
CA ALA A 19 -3.50 -0.15 16.00
C ALA A 19 -3.35 -1.37 15.09
N CYS A 20 -3.86 -2.51 15.56
CA CYS A 20 -3.85 -3.74 14.82
C CYS A 20 -5.24 -4.37 14.73
N GLU A 21 -5.54 -4.96 13.59
CA GLU A 21 -6.76 -5.73 13.34
C GLU A 21 -6.44 -7.22 13.44
N CYS A 22 -7.13 -7.91 14.35
CA CYS A 22 -6.86 -9.31 14.65
C CYS A 22 -7.85 -10.28 13.98
N ASN A 23 -8.84 -9.79 13.24
CA ASN A 23 -9.76 -10.67 12.49
C ASN A 23 -9.18 -10.98 11.10
N MET A 24 -8.55 -12.15 11.01
CA MET A 24 -7.62 -12.56 9.96
C MET A 24 -8.34 -13.20 8.75
N MET A 25 -8.97 -12.43 7.87
CA MET A 25 -9.31 -12.93 6.52
C MET A 25 -8.82 -12.04 5.36
N ASN A 26 -8.60 -10.75 5.58
CA ASN A 26 -8.10 -9.82 4.55
C ASN A 26 -6.73 -9.27 4.98
N PHE A 27 -5.65 -9.93 4.56
CA PHE A 27 -4.30 -9.37 4.70
C PHE A 27 -3.96 -8.57 3.47
N ASP A 28 -3.84 -7.25 3.61
CA ASP A 28 -3.12 -6.45 2.64
C ASP A 28 -1.64 -6.80 2.75
N VAL A 29 -1.14 -7.63 1.83
CA VAL A 29 0.27 -8.06 1.78
C VAL A 29 1.23 -6.86 1.59
N CYS A 30 0.70 -5.68 1.26
CA CYS A 30 1.42 -4.45 0.98
C CYS A 30 0.93 -3.28 1.84
N CYS A 31 1.77 -2.24 2.01
CA CYS A 31 1.35 -1.00 2.67
C CYS A 31 0.43 -0.20 1.74
N ARG A 32 -0.79 0.10 2.15
CA ARG A 32 -1.68 1.08 1.53
C ARG A 32 -1.80 2.25 2.48
N TYR A 33 -1.37 3.43 2.08
CA TYR A 33 -1.46 4.59 2.94
C TYR A 33 -1.72 5.84 2.16
N GLU A 34 -2.56 6.68 2.74
CA GLU A 34 -2.78 8.05 2.33
C GLU A 34 -2.26 8.91 3.47
N GLN A 35 -0.97 9.26 3.42
CA GLN A 35 -0.37 10.12 4.42
C GLN A 35 0.14 11.40 3.78
N THR A 36 -0.20 12.54 4.37
CA THR A 36 0.44 13.82 4.10
C THR A 36 1.35 14.13 5.28
N VAL A 37 2.57 13.57 5.28
CA VAL A 37 3.57 13.81 6.32
C VAL A 37 4.50 14.90 5.82
N CYS A 38 4.64 16.01 6.55
CA CYS A 38 5.52 17.16 6.27
C CYS A 38 6.30 17.07 4.96
N CYS A 39 5.71 17.69 3.96
CA CYS A 39 6.26 17.79 2.63
C CYS A 39 6.35 16.49 1.86
N LEU A 40 5.84 15.34 2.26
CA LEU A 40 5.88 14.09 1.50
C LEU A 40 4.46 13.61 1.18
N SER A 41 4.12 13.60 -0.10
CA SER A 41 3.02 12.84 -0.68
C SER A 41 3.56 11.47 -1.05
N ASN A 42 2.83 10.41 -0.73
CA ASN A 42 3.26 9.07 -1.10
C ASN A 42 2.05 8.23 -1.50
N ASP A 43 2.07 7.75 -2.72
CA ASP A 43 1.06 6.85 -3.28
C ASP A 43 1.75 5.55 -3.66
N CYS A 44 1.39 4.45 -3.04
CA CYS A 44 1.95 3.13 -3.36
C CYS A 44 0.84 2.22 -3.88
N CYS A 45 1.07 1.60 -5.04
CA CYS A 45 0.17 0.62 -5.62
C CYS A 45 0.99 -0.52 -6.24
N LEU A 46 0.86 -1.72 -5.68
CA LEU A 46 1.45 -2.96 -6.22
C LEU A 46 0.47 -3.71 -7.14
N SER A 47 -0.46 -2.99 -7.77
CA SER A 47 -1.31 -3.57 -8.81
C SER A 47 -0.51 -3.73 -10.10
N PHE A 48 -0.31 -4.98 -10.54
CA PHE A 48 0.33 -5.30 -11.83
C PHE A 48 -0.50 -4.86 -13.04
N THR A 49 -1.78 -4.50 -12.85
CA THR A 49 -2.68 -4.04 -13.90
C THR A 49 -2.84 -2.51 -13.92
N ALA A 50 -2.38 -1.82 -12.87
CA ALA A 50 -2.38 -0.36 -12.84
C ALA A 50 -1.28 0.17 -13.79
N GLU A 51 -1.59 1.29 -14.44
CA GLU A 51 -0.64 1.97 -15.31
C GLU A 51 0.56 2.43 -14.47
N THR A 52 1.76 1.93 -14.80
CA THR A 52 2.98 2.26 -14.04
C THR A 52 3.27 3.75 -14.20
N LEU A 53 3.51 4.44 -13.10
CA LEU A 53 3.82 5.89 -13.11
C LEU A 53 5.23 6.18 -13.63
N GLY A 54 6.04 5.13 -13.81
CA GLY A 54 7.39 5.19 -14.35
C GLY A 54 8.44 5.54 -13.28
N CYS A 55 9.70 5.27 -13.58
CA CYS A 55 10.81 5.67 -12.71
C CYS A 55 11.32 7.05 -13.13
N GLY A 56 11.23 8.06 -12.26
CA GLY A 56 11.80 9.38 -12.56
C GLY A 56 11.13 10.55 -11.85
N LEU A 57 11.56 11.76 -12.21
CA LEU A 57 10.92 12.99 -11.75
C LEU A 57 9.61 13.21 -12.51
N THR A 58 8.47 13.11 -11.83
CA THR A 58 7.12 13.15 -12.42
C THR A 58 6.36 14.45 -12.13
N GLY A 59 7.04 15.46 -11.56
CA GLY A 59 6.42 16.72 -11.16
C GLY A 59 5.94 17.58 -12.34
N ASP A 60 4.62 17.61 -12.56
CA ASP A 60 3.97 18.53 -13.48
C ASP A 60 3.60 19.83 -12.74
N LYS A 61 4.47 20.84 -12.85
CA LYS A 61 4.28 22.12 -12.15
C LYS A 61 3.02 22.87 -12.58
N ASP A 62 2.45 22.55 -13.75
CA ASP A 62 1.22 23.16 -14.24
C ASP A 62 -0.02 22.55 -13.57
N LYS A 63 0.06 21.29 -13.13
CA LYS A 63 -1.03 20.59 -12.41
C LYS A 63 -0.96 20.76 -10.91
N ASN A 64 0.25 20.69 -10.33
CA ASN A 64 0.47 20.75 -8.88
C ASN A 64 1.50 21.84 -8.55
N PRO A 65 1.10 23.12 -8.46
CA PRO A 65 2.04 24.24 -8.23
C PRO A 65 2.72 24.20 -6.86
N ASP A 66 2.17 23.44 -5.92
CA ASP A 66 2.69 23.28 -4.56
C ASP A 66 3.64 22.07 -4.42
N GLU A 67 3.83 21.25 -5.45
CA GLU A 67 4.82 20.16 -5.46
C GLU A 67 6.22 20.68 -5.79
N TYR A 68 7.18 20.48 -4.88
CA TYR A 68 8.59 20.78 -5.07
C TYR A 68 9.28 19.77 -5.99
N CYS A 69 9.03 18.48 -5.75
CA CYS A 69 9.51 17.40 -6.60
C CYS A 69 8.55 16.22 -6.48
N LYS A 70 8.54 15.31 -7.44
CA LYS A 70 7.82 14.05 -7.33
C LYS A 70 8.69 12.99 -7.96
N VAL A 71 8.97 11.92 -7.22
CA VAL A 71 9.79 10.80 -7.67
C VAL A 71 8.88 9.61 -7.82
N GLY A 72 8.58 9.23 -9.05
CA GLY A 72 7.93 7.97 -9.36
C GLY A 72 8.92 6.82 -9.33
N CYS A 73 8.46 5.70 -8.81
CA CYS A 73 9.01 4.36 -8.94
C CYS A 73 7.96 3.48 -9.63
N VAL A 74 8.34 2.25 -10.00
CA VAL A 74 7.45 1.31 -10.71
C VAL A 74 6.09 1.11 -10.01
N CYS A 75 6.07 1.10 -8.68
CA CYS A 75 4.89 0.83 -7.86
C CYS A 75 4.61 1.89 -6.80
N CYS A 76 5.36 2.99 -6.77
CA CYS A 76 5.11 4.04 -5.79
C CYS A 76 5.57 5.42 -6.28
N ASP A 77 4.82 6.44 -5.92
CA ASP A 77 5.17 7.84 -6.13
C ASP A 77 5.52 8.47 -4.79
N LEU A 78 6.61 9.23 -4.74
CA LEU A 78 7.01 10.03 -3.60
C LEU A 78 7.12 11.51 -4.00
N GLY A 79 6.06 12.28 -3.75
CA GLY A 79 6.01 13.73 -3.92
C GLY A 79 6.64 14.46 -2.74
N LEU A 80 7.39 15.53 -2.96
CA LEU A 80 7.69 16.56 -1.98
C LEU A 80 6.72 17.76 -2.18
N VAL A 81 5.88 18.12 -1.21
CA VAL A 81 4.88 19.21 -1.30
C VAL A 81 5.22 20.37 -0.35
N LYS A 82 4.85 21.60 -0.70
CA LYS A 82 4.96 22.76 0.19
C LYS A 82 4.08 22.55 1.43
N PRO A 83 4.63 22.69 2.66
CA PRO A 83 3.83 22.51 3.85
C PRO A 83 2.87 23.69 4.01
N ILE A 84 1.57 23.44 3.86
CA ILE A 84 0.53 24.48 3.93
C ILE A 84 0.05 24.66 5.39
N ALA A 85 -0.15 23.55 6.11
CA ALA A 85 -0.20 23.43 7.57
C ALA A 85 -0.52 21.96 7.92
N CYS A 86 -0.04 21.50 9.09
CA CYS A 86 -0.74 20.53 9.94
C CYS A 86 -0.99 19.10 9.41
N TYR A 87 -0.26 18.13 9.99
CA TYR A 87 -0.18 16.69 9.68
C TYR A 87 -1.53 15.98 9.65
N LYS A 88 -1.91 15.33 8.54
CA LYS A 88 -3.02 14.38 8.51
C LYS A 88 -2.66 13.18 7.66
N GLY A 89 -3.05 11.99 8.09
CA GLY A 89 -2.81 10.79 7.31
C GLY A 89 -3.38 9.54 7.95
N THR A 90 -3.62 8.55 7.13
CA THR A 90 -4.04 7.22 7.51
C THR A 90 -3.26 6.20 6.69
N SER A 91 -2.66 5.22 7.35
CA SER A 91 -1.92 4.12 6.72
C SER A 91 -2.43 2.78 7.20
N THR A 92 -2.44 1.79 6.31
CA THR A 92 -2.64 0.38 6.59
C THR A 92 -1.47 -0.41 6.00
N SER A 93 -0.99 -1.41 6.73
CA SER A 93 0.08 -2.31 6.31
C SER A 93 -0.14 -3.64 7.01
N LEU A 94 -0.48 -4.68 6.25
CA LEU A 94 -0.87 -5.97 6.82
C LEU A 94 -2.04 -5.79 7.81
N CYS A 95 -1.86 -6.25 9.06
CA CYS A 95 -2.83 -6.05 10.13
C CYS A 95 -2.65 -4.72 10.87
N TYR A 96 -1.59 -3.96 10.56
CA TYR A 96 -1.25 -2.72 11.25
C TYR A 96 -1.85 -1.52 10.55
N TYR A 97 -2.29 -0.53 11.31
CA TYR A 97 -2.70 0.75 10.76
C TYR A 97 -2.34 1.90 11.69
N GLU A 98 -2.08 3.03 11.08
CA GLU A 98 -1.69 4.27 11.75
C GLU A 98 -2.58 5.41 11.29
N VAL A 99 -2.94 6.28 12.22
CA VAL A 99 -3.73 7.49 11.97
C VAL A 99 -3.03 8.65 12.64
N ILE A 100 -2.88 9.75 11.92
CA ILE A 100 -2.32 11.01 12.40
C ILE A 100 -3.23 12.18 12.02
N SER A 101 -3.46 13.11 12.95
CA SER A 101 -4.15 14.39 12.74
C SER A 101 -3.67 15.47 13.71
N CYS A 102 -2.91 16.44 13.22
CA CYS A 102 -2.47 17.62 13.94
C CYS A 102 -2.75 18.85 13.08
N PRO A 103 -3.73 19.74 13.41
CA PRO A 103 -4.57 19.62 14.58
C PRO A 103 -5.53 18.44 14.42
N LEU A 104 -6.19 18.10 15.52
CA LEU A 104 -7.31 17.16 15.49
C LEU A 104 -8.34 17.60 14.44
N SER A 105 -8.84 16.64 13.68
CA SER A 105 -9.74 16.82 12.54
C SER A 105 -10.78 15.73 12.57
N GLU A 106 -12.03 16.08 12.31
CA GLU A 106 -13.15 15.12 12.28
C GLU A 106 -12.95 14.03 11.22
N ASP A 107 -12.27 14.34 10.12
CA ASP A 107 -11.95 13.37 9.07
C ASP A 107 -10.96 12.27 9.49
N HIS A 108 -10.14 12.50 10.52
CA HIS A 108 -9.04 11.61 10.90
C HIS A 108 -9.10 11.24 12.39
N LEU A 109 -8.81 12.21 13.26
CA LEU A 109 -8.77 12.05 14.70
C LEU A 109 -9.37 13.31 15.32
N ASN A 110 -10.58 13.18 15.88
CA ASN A 110 -11.31 14.29 16.51
C ASN A 110 -10.91 14.50 17.98
N GLU A 111 -10.21 13.55 18.58
CA GLU A 111 -9.85 13.55 20.00
C GLU A 111 -8.40 13.16 20.24
N CYS A 112 -7.89 13.55 21.41
CA CYS A 112 -6.55 13.25 21.84
C CYS A 112 -6.44 11.76 22.23
N VAL A 113 -5.46 11.06 21.65
CA VAL A 113 -5.23 9.65 21.94
C VAL A 113 -3.91 9.47 22.69
N CYS A 114 -3.92 8.67 23.75
CA CYS A 114 -2.69 8.28 24.44
C CYS A 114 -2.78 6.79 24.73
N ALA A 115 -1.84 6.01 24.22
CA ALA A 115 -1.74 4.59 24.49
C ALA A 115 -0.29 4.13 24.42
N CYS A 116 0.05 3.09 25.19
CA CYS A 116 1.36 2.47 25.18
C CYS A 116 1.23 0.98 25.46
N CYS A 117 1.77 0.14 24.58
CA CYS A 117 1.77 -1.32 24.73
C CYS A 117 0.37 -1.90 25.03
N PHE A 118 -0.63 -1.54 24.21
CA PHE A 118 -2.04 -1.94 24.37
C PHE A 118 -2.78 -1.36 25.57
N VAL A 119 -2.13 -0.53 26.39
CA VAL A 119 -2.76 0.21 27.47
C VAL A 119 -3.15 1.59 26.95
N GLN A 120 -4.44 1.82 26.77
CA GLN A 120 -4.97 3.13 26.44
C GLN A 120 -5.13 3.94 27.73
N CYS A 121 -4.64 5.18 27.70
CA CYS A 121 -4.72 6.16 28.78
C CYS A 121 -5.74 7.26 28.47
N CYS A 122 -5.95 7.59 27.19
CA CYS A 122 -6.86 8.63 26.69
C CYS A 122 -7.42 8.23 25.31
N PRO A 123 -8.69 8.52 24.96
CA PRO A 123 -9.75 9.13 25.78
C PRO A 123 -10.27 8.25 26.93
N THR A 124 -10.31 6.93 26.74
CA THR A 124 -10.78 5.98 27.75
C THR A 124 -9.61 5.15 28.25
N CYS A 125 -9.52 4.94 29.56
CA CYS A 125 -8.47 4.12 30.14
C CYS A 125 -8.84 2.63 30.08
N GLY A 126 -7.91 1.79 29.61
CA GLY A 126 -8.04 0.34 29.69
C GLY A 126 -7.05 -0.41 28.81
N VAL A 127 -7.24 -1.72 28.66
CA VAL A 127 -6.33 -2.62 27.95
C VAL A 127 -7.03 -3.23 26.76
N CYS A 128 -6.36 -3.27 25.61
CA CYS A 128 -6.91 -3.77 24.35
C CYS A 128 -8.24 -3.09 24.01
N ILE A 129 -8.30 -1.78 24.18
CA ILE A 129 -9.47 -0.99 23.77
C ILE A 129 -9.42 -0.73 22.27
N ALA A 130 -10.60 -0.70 21.65
CA ALA A 130 -10.76 -0.35 20.25
C ALA A 130 -10.33 1.11 20.01
N PRO A 131 -9.58 1.38 18.93
CA PRO A 131 -9.21 2.75 18.60
C PRO A 131 -10.43 3.59 18.24
N PRO A 132 -10.34 4.92 18.39
CA PRO A 132 -11.42 5.83 18.00
C PRO A 132 -11.71 5.71 16.50
N PRO A 133 -12.96 5.97 16.08
CA PRO A 133 -13.36 5.88 14.68
C PRO A 133 -12.57 6.90 13.84
N CYS A 134 -12.19 6.48 12.63
CA CYS A 134 -11.44 7.31 11.70
C CYS A 134 -12.09 7.22 10.30
N PRO A 135 -12.87 8.25 9.89
CA PRO A 135 -13.56 8.22 8.60
C PRO A 135 -12.65 8.05 7.39
N ALA A 136 -11.45 8.64 7.40
CA ALA A 136 -10.46 8.46 6.34
C ALA A 136 -9.99 7.00 6.22
N LEU A 137 -9.73 6.34 7.35
CA LEU A 137 -9.36 4.93 7.38
C LEU A 137 -10.51 4.04 6.89
N ASP A 138 -11.75 4.35 7.30
CA ASP A 138 -12.93 3.60 6.88
C ASP A 138 -13.17 3.71 5.36
N LYS A 139 -12.88 4.88 4.76
CA LYS A 139 -12.93 5.07 3.29
C LYS A 139 -11.88 4.23 2.55
N LEU A 140 -10.64 4.18 3.07
CA LEU A 140 -9.58 3.36 2.46
C LEU A 140 -9.97 1.88 2.43
N ARG A 141 -10.68 1.40 3.47
CA ARG A 141 -11.19 0.04 3.57
C ARG A 141 -12.41 -0.23 2.70
N ALA A 142 -13.35 0.71 2.64
CA ALA A 142 -14.52 0.57 1.76
C ALA A 142 -14.13 0.39 0.29
N ASN A 143 -13.02 1.03 -0.11
CA ASN A 143 -12.46 0.87 -1.45
C ASN A 143 -11.77 -0.50 -1.67
N SER A 144 -11.17 -1.11 -0.64
CA SER A 144 -10.53 -2.43 -0.79
C SER A 144 -11.56 -3.54 -1.00
N ASP A 145 -12.67 -3.52 -0.28
CA ASP A 145 -13.68 -4.59 -0.38
C ASP A 145 -14.39 -4.62 -1.74
N ALA A 146 -14.42 -3.49 -2.46
CA ALA A 146 -15.00 -3.38 -3.79
C ALA A 146 -14.10 -3.95 -4.91
N GLU A 147 -12.79 -4.03 -4.68
CA GLU A 147 -11.80 -4.40 -5.70
C GLU A 147 -11.29 -5.85 -5.57
N ILE A 148 -11.64 -6.56 -4.50
CA ILE A 148 -11.35 -7.98 -4.35
C ILE A 148 -12.36 -8.78 -5.20
N GLU A 149 -12.32 -8.64 -6.53
CA GLU A 149 -12.71 -9.76 -7.38
C GLU A 149 -11.74 -10.89 -7.07
N ALA A 150 -12.26 -12.05 -6.67
CA ALA A 150 -11.45 -13.19 -6.29
C ALA A 150 -10.43 -13.48 -7.39
N LEU A 151 -9.16 -13.19 -7.12
CA LEU A 151 -8.03 -13.69 -7.89
C LEU A 151 -8.09 -15.22 -7.76
N THR A 152 -8.85 -15.84 -8.65
CA THR A 152 -8.79 -17.26 -8.90
C THR A 152 -7.42 -17.50 -9.51
N MET A 153 -6.45 -17.76 -8.63
CA MET A 153 -5.19 -18.32 -9.07
C MET A 153 -5.55 -19.71 -9.57
N ASP A 154 -5.78 -19.81 -10.88
CA ASP A 154 -5.79 -21.08 -11.60
C ASP A 154 -4.39 -21.67 -11.42
N ARG A 155 -4.20 -22.35 -10.29
CA ARG A 155 -3.09 -23.27 -10.06
C ARG A 155 -3.35 -24.33 -11.10
N GLY A 156 -2.71 -24.19 -12.25
CA GLY A 156 -2.80 -25.12 -13.37
C GLY A 156 -2.28 -26.50 -12.98
N ASP A 157 -2.98 -27.16 -12.08
CA ASP A 157 -3.02 -28.59 -11.85
C ASP A 157 -3.79 -29.17 -13.03
N GLY A 158 -3.26 -28.91 -14.23
CA GLY A 158 -3.59 -29.67 -15.41
C GLY A 158 -3.09 -31.08 -15.15
N ASP A 159 -4.03 -31.97 -14.83
CA ASP A 159 -3.88 -33.43 -14.94
C ASP A 159 -3.46 -33.77 -16.39
N GLY A 160 -2.17 -33.62 -16.64
CA GLY A 160 -1.49 -34.00 -17.86
C GLY A 160 -1.16 -35.48 -17.82
N ASP A 161 -2.18 -36.33 -17.81
CA ASP A 161 -2.05 -37.77 -18.06
C ASP A 161 -1.69 -37.98 -19.55
N LYS A 162 -0.44 -37.69 -19.92
CA LYS A 162 0.13 -38.00 -21.24
C LYS A 162 1.00 -39.24 -21.15
N LYS A 163 0.35 -40.36 -21.46
CA LYS A 163 0.95 -41.61 -21.97
C LYS A 163 2.11 -41.33 -22.95
N PRO A 164 3.27 -41.99 -22.83
CA PRO A 164 4.37 -41.79 -23.77
C PRO A 164 4.03 -42.47 -25.11
N ALA A 165 3.80 -41.67 -26.14
CA ALA A 165 3.88 -42.12 -27.52
C ALA A 165 5.27 -41.78 -28.04
N ALA A 166 6.10 -42.82 -28.19
CA ALA A 166 7.32 -42.76 -28.96
C ALA A 166 6.98 -42.32 -30.39
N LYS A 167 7.63 -41.24 -30.85
CA LYS A 167 7.80 -40.97 -32.28
C LYS A 167 9.07 -40.18 -32.52
N GLU A 168 10.01 -40.90 -33.11
CA GLU A 168 10.94 -40.54 -34.18
C GLU A 168 11.56 -39.14 -34.14
N ALA A 169 12.89 -39.16 -34.00
CA ALA A 169 13.79 -38.08 -34.30
C ALA A 169 13.70 -37.73 -35.79
N GLU A 170 13.45 -36.46 -36.10
CA GLU A 170 13.80 -35.87 -37.38
C GLU A 170 14.64 -34.61 -37.14
N GLU A 171 15.86 -34.73 -37.63
CA GLU A 171 16.96 -33.80 -37.66
C GLU A 171 16.58 -32.54 -38.45
N THR A 172 16.72 -31.35 -37.85
CA THR A 172 16.70 -30.10 -38.64
C THR A 172 17.80 -29.13 -38.20
N ALA A 173 18.80 -29.10 -39.07
CA ALA A 173 19.79 -28.09 -39.40
C ALA A 173 19.79 -26.77 -38.60
N ALA A 174 20.98 -26.49 -38.07
CA ALA A 174 21.41 -25.19 -37.57
C ALA A 174 21.39 -24.11 -38.68
N ALA A 175 20.88 -22.93 -38.35
CA ALA A 175 21.10 -21.71 -39.10
C ALA A 175 22.19 -20.84 -38.43
N PRO A 176 22.99 -20.10 -39.20
CA PRO A 176 24.22 -19.45 -38.74
C PRO A 176 23.98 -18.17 -37.95
N VAL A 177 24.89 -17.92 -37.01
CA VAL A 177 25.04 -16.69 -36.24
C VAL A 177 25.60 -15.60 -37.16
N GLU A 178 24.85 -14.52 -37.34
CA GLU A 178 25.33 -13.33 -38.05
C GLU A 178 26.06 -12.40 -37.07
N GLU A 179 27.33 -12.14 -37.38
CA GLU A 179 28.29 -11.39 -36.60
C GLU A 179 28.11 -9.88 -36.84
N ALA A 180 27.58 -9.15 -35.84
CA ALA A 180 27.40 -7.71 -35.93
C ALA A 180 28.71 -6.96 -35.57
N LYS A 181 29.21 -6.26 -36.59
CA LYS A 181 30.42 -5.45 -36.68
C LYS A 181 30.44 -4.26 -35.69
N GLN A 182 31.53 -4.09 -34.95
CA GLN A 182 31.78 -2.90 -34.13
C GLN A 182 32.17 -1.69 -35.01
N PRO A 183 31.73 -0.46 -34.66
CA PRO A 183 32.18 0.76 -35.33
C PRO A 183 33.53 1.25 -34.78
N THR A 184 34.48 1.47 -35.70
CA THR A 184 35.70 2.26 -35.50
C THR A 184 35.36 3.74 -35.35
N VAL A 185 35.87 4.35 -34.28
CA VAL A 185 35.87 5.81 -34.05
C VAL A 185 37.19 6.34 -34.59
N GLU A 186 37.13 7.27 -35.54
CA GLU A 186 38.23 8.17 -35.92
C GLU A 186 38.23 9.42 -35.03
#